data_AF-A0A2K3K9Y9-F1
#
_entry.id   AF-A0A2K3K9Y9-F1
#
_cell.length_a   1.000
_cell.length_b   1.000
_cell.length_c   1.000
_cell.angle_alpha   90.00
_cell.angle_beta   90.00
_cell.angle_gamma   90.00
#
_symmetry.space_group_name_H-M   'P 1'
#
loop_
_entity.id
_entity.type
_entity.pdbx_description
1 polymer ?
#
loop_
_entity_poly.entity_id
_entity_poly.type
_entity_poly.pdbx_seq_one_letter_code
_entity_poly.pdbx_strand_id
1 'polypeptide(L)'
;RWAPSSAPAAAIKHAIQSHFQGPFYRWSATPEDVREYWWKLFGDKVTWDPRDHGLIRKTFQTRGAKRLSDMLSKLRTKGTRPHWICEEAWKGLIDHWEGEAFKKISTQNKTNRASGKGGAVHTTGRKAHVDVALSMARELGRPLDPDELFLATHKKKSGTWVDNRSQTTYVSVETLSRSLEGGTNTNW
;
A
#
# COMPACT_ATOMS: atom_id res chain seq x y z
N ARG A 1 20.04 5.22 -8.15
CA ARG A 1 18.88 5.22 -7.20
C ARG A 1 18.15 6.55 -7.39
N TRP A 2 17.05 6.58 -8.15
CA TRP A 2 16.35 7.82 -8.49
C TRP A 2 15.49 8.27 -7.30
N ALA A 3 15.88 9.36 -6.64
CA ALA A 3 14.99 10.08 -5.74
C ALA A 3 14.00 10.85 -6.62
N PRO A 4 12.67 10.75 -6.39
CA PRO A 4 11.78 11.66 -7.07
C PRO A 4 12.08 13.05 -6.51
N SER A 5 12.67 13.91 -7.33
CA SER A 5 12.78 15.33 -7.03
C SER A 5 11.37 15.85 -6.69
N SER A 6 11.27 16.81 -5.79
CA SER A 6 10.01 17.47 -5.45
C SER A 6 9.29 18.01 -6.70
N ALA A 7 10.05 18.33 -7.76
CA ALA A 7 9.60 18.91 -9.01
C ALA A 7 8.59 18.03 -9.79
N PRO A 8 8.87 16.76 -10.20
CA PRO A 8 7.87 15.89 -10.84
C PRO A 8 6.60 15.71 -10.03
N ALA A 9 6.71 15.57 -8.70
CA ALA A 9 5.54 15.42 -7.83
C ALA A 9 4.68 16.70 -7.77
N ALA A 10 5.32 17.88 -7.82
CA ALA A 10 4.65 19.16 -7.92
C ALA A 10 4.04 19.38 -9.31
N ALA A 11 4.72 18.95 -10.37
CA ALA A 11 4.22 19.01 -11.75
C ALA A 11 2.97 18.16 -11.95
N ILE A 12 2.94 16.93 -11.41
CA ILE A 12 1.73 16.08 -11.43
C ILE A 12 0.57 16.76 -10.71
N LYS A 13 0.83 17.33 -9.52
CA LYS A 13 -0.19 18.05 -8.75
C LYS A 13 -0.74 19.22 -9.57
N HIS A 14 0.15 20.02 -10.16
CA HIS A 14 -0.23 21.15 -11.00
C HIS A 14 -1.08 20.69 -12.18
N ALA A 15 -0.62 19.71 -12.95
CA ALA A 15 -1.34 19.20 -14.11
C ALA A 15 -2.78 18.79 -13.78
N ILE A 16 -2.97 18.04 -12.68
CA ILE A 16 -4.30 17.64 -12.22
C ILE A 16 -5.15 18.86 -11.82
N GLN A 17 -4.59 19.77 -11.03
CA GLN A 17 -5.34 20.93 -10.51
C GLN A 17 -5.71 21.95 -11.59
N SER A 18 -4.86 22.12 -12.61
CA SER A 18 -5.09 23.08 -13.69
C SER A 18 -6.28 22.71 -14.57
N HIS A 19 -6.67 21.43 -14.62
CA HIS A 19 -7.73 20.97 -15.49
C HIS A 19 -8.57 19.87 -14.83
N PHE A 20 -9.17 20.20 -13.69
CA PHE A 20 -10.12 19.34 -12.98
C PHE A 20 -11.56 19.81 -13.23
N GLN A 21 -12.11 19.44 -14.38
CA GLN A 21 -13.42 19.95 -14.86
C GLN A 21 -14.60 18.99 -14.66
N GLY A 22 -14.39 17.84 -14.02
CA GLY A 22 -15.44 16.86 -13.79
C GLY A 22 -15.30 16.16 -12.43
N PRO A 23 -16.33 15.40 -12.00
CA PRO A 23 -16.33 14.72 -10.71
C PRO A 23 -15.47 13.44 -10.75
N PHE A 24 -14.19 13.58 -11.10
CA PHE A 24 -13.28 12.46 -11.31
C PHE A 24 -12.87 11.83 -9.97
N TYR A 25 -13.70 10.92 -9.46
CA TYR A 25 -13.52 10.30 -8.14
C TYR A 25 -12.37 9.28 -8.06
N ARG A 26 -11.84 8.81 -9.20
CA ARG A 26 -10.65 7.94 -9.31
C ARG A 26 -10.01 8.07 -10.69
N TRP A 27 -8.72 7.73 -10.81
CA TRP A 27 -7.96 7.82 -12.07
C TRP A 27 -8.61 7.09 -13.25
N SER A 28 -9.11 5.87 -13.03
CA SER A 28 -9.76 5.09 -14.09
C SER A 28 -11.15 5.59 -14.46
N ALA A 29 -11.77 6.44 -13.64
CA ALA A 29 -13.01 7.12 -13.97
C ALA A 29 -12.77 8.50 -14.62
N THR A 30 -11.52 8.95 -14.68
CA THR A 30 -11.14 10.13 -15.44
C THR A 30 -11.11 9.78 -16.94
N PRO A 31 -11.80 10.54 -17.79
CA PRO A 31 -11.72 10.39 -19.24
C PRO A 31 -10.27 10.36 -19.76
N GLU A 32 -10.03 9.61 -20.83
CA GLU A 32 -8.68 9.41 -21.37
C GLU A 32 -8.07 10.70 -21.92
N ASP A 33 -8.87 11.50 -22.62
CA ASP A 33 -8.50 12.83 -23.10
C ASP A 33 -8.06 13.77 -21.97
N VAL A 34 -8.75 13.75 -20.83
CA VAL A 34 -8.37 14.52 -19.64
C VAL A 34 -7.03 14.03 -19.06
N ARG A 35 -6.84 12.71 -18.98
CA ARG A 35 -5.56 12.13 -18.51
C ARG A 35 -4.40 12.44 -19.46
N GLU A 36 -4.66 12.46 -20.76
CA GLU A 36 -3.69 12.84 -21.79
C GLU A 36 -3.37 14.34 -21.72
N TYR A 37 -4.37 15.17 -21.44
CA TYR A 37 -4.16 16.59 -21.20
C TYR A 37 -3.27 16.84 -19.98
N TRP A 38 -3.50 16.13 -18.86
CA TRP A 38 -2.62 16.20 -17.70
C TRP A 38 -1.20 15.72 -18.01
N TRP A 39 -1.06 14.71 -18.88
CA TRP A 39 0.26 14.23 -19.32
C TRP A 39 1.01 15.32 -20.11
N LYS A 40 0.34 16.04 -21.01
CA LYS A 40 0.92 17.19 -21.73
C LYS A 40 1.40 18.29 -20.77
N LEU A 41 0.53 18.73 -19.85
CA LEU A 41 0.87 19.73 -18.83
C LEU A 41 2.03 19.30 -17.92
N PHE A 42 2.18 18.00 -17.68
CA PHE A 42 3.31 17.46 -16.95
C PHE A 42 4.60 17.53 -17.78
N GLY A 43 4.53 17.20 -19.07
CA GLY A 43 5.63 17.31 -20.02
C GLY A 43 6.18 18.72 -20.19
N ASP A 44 5.32 19.74 -20.12
CA ASP A 44 5.73 21.14 -20.19
C ASP A 44 6.58 21.57 -18.97
N LYS A 45 6.56 20.81 -17.87
CA LYS A 45 7.24 21.14 -16.62
C LYS A 45 8.39 20.21 -16.27
N VAL A 46 8.52 19.09 -16.95
CA VAL A 46 9.50 18.05 -16.62
C VAL A 46 10.16 17.58 -17.91
N THR A 47 11.48 17.63 -17.94
CA THR A 47 12.27 17.10 -19.05
C THR A 47 12.70 15.66 -18.77
N TRP A 48 12.78 14.85 -19.82
CA TRP A 48 13.28 13.48 -19.76
C TRP A 48 13.93 13.09 -21.09
N ASP A 49 14.77 12.06 -21.06
CA ASP A 49 15.35 11.48 -22.26
C ASP A 49 14.26 10.75 -23.07
N PRO A 50 14.16 10.96 -24.41
CA PRO A 50 13.16 10.28 -25.23
C PRO A 50 13.14 8.75 -25.08
N ARG A 51 14.29 8.12 -24.78
CA ARG A 51 14.40 6.67 -24.52
C ARG A 51 13.61 6.23 -23.30
N ASP A 52 13.45 7.12 -22.31
CA ASP A 52 12.71 6.87 -21.08
C ASP A 52 11.21 7.19 -21.21
N HIS A 53 10.73 7.68 -22.36
CA HIS A 53 9.35 8.18 -22.52
C HIS A 53 8.29 7.19 -22.00
N GLY A 54 8.41 5.90 -22.36
CA GLY A 54 7.49 4.87 -21.89
C GLY A 54 7.51 4.67 -20.36
N LEU A 55 8.71 4.68 -19.76
CA LEU A 55 8.89 4.55 -18.31
C LEU A 55 8.34 5.76 -17.56
N ILE A 56 8.60 6.98 -18.07
CA ILE A 56 8.11 8.21 -17.47
C ILE A 56 6.58 8.28 -17.59
N ARG A 57 5.99 7.88 -18.72
CA ARG A 57 4.53 7.84 -18.89
C ARG A 57 3.87 6.86 -17.92
N LYS A 58 4.43 5.65 -17.78
CA LYS A 58 3.96 4.66 -16.79
C LYS A 58 4.09 5.19 -15.35
N THR A 59 5.20 5.84 -15.04
CA THR A 59 5.44 6.45 -13.73
C THR A 59 4.45 7.58 -13.46
N PHE A 60 4.20 8.45 -14.44
CA PHE A 60 3.23 9.53 -14.35
C PHE A 60 1.83 8.97 -14.07
N GLN A 61 1.37 7.96 -14.80
CA GLN A 61 0.06 7.36 -14.55
C GLN A 61 -0.05 6.78 -13.13
N THR A 62 0.97 6.02 -12.70
CA THR A 62 1.01 5.40 -11.37
C THR A 62 1.01 6.45 -10.25
N ARG A 63 1.86 7.47 -10.38
CA ARG A 63 2.01 8.54 -9.38
C ARG A 63 0.86 9.52 -9.42
N GLY A 64 0.31 9.80 -10.60
CA GLY A 64 -0.87 10.62 -10.84
C GLY A 64 -2.11 10.01 -10.21
N ALA A 65 -2.34 8.71 -10.40
CA ALA A 65 -3.43 8.00 -9.76
C ALA A 65 -3.34 8.09 -8.23
N LYS A 66 -2.16 7.81 -7.66
CA LYS A 66 -1.94 7.94 -6.21
C LYS A 66 -2.15 9.38 -5.73
N ARG A 67 -1.61 10.37 -6.46
CA ARG A 67 -1.72 11.78 -6.10
C ARG A 67 -3.17 12.26 -6.12
N LEU A 68 -3.94 11.89 -7.13
CA LEU A 68 -5.37 12.19 -7.23
C LEU A 68 -6.12 11.62 -6.03
N SER A 69 -5.96 10.31 -5.74
CA SER A 69 -6.60 9.67 -4.59
C SER A 69 -6.25 10.34 -3.26
N ASP A 70 -4.99 10.74 -3.07
CA ASP A 70 -4.55 11.44 -1.86
C ASP A 70 -5.19 12.81 -1.71
N MET A 71 -5.27 13.58 -2.80
CA MET A 71 -5.90 14.91 -2.78
C MET A 71 -7.39 14.78 -2.49
N LEU A 72 -8.11 13.91 -3.19
CA LEU A 72 -9.55 13.71 -2.97
C LEU A 72 -9.85 13.21 -1.55
N SER A 73 -9.02 12.31 -1.01
CA SER A 73 -9.18 11.84 0.38
C SER A 73 -9.04 12.99 1.37
N LYS A 74 -8.05 13.88 1.18
CA LYS A 74 -7.87 15.07 2.02
C LYS A 74 -9.04 16.04 1.90
N LEU A 75 -9.54 16.27 0.69
CA LEU A 75 -10.69 17.14 0.47
C LEU A 75 -11.94 16.61 1.15
N ARG A 76 -12.20 15.30 1.04
CA ARG A 76 -13.32 14.64 1.71
C ARG A 76 -13.23 14.76 3.23
N THR A 77 -12.03 14.62 3.81
CA THR A 77 -11.84 14.81 5.25
C THR A 77 -11.99 16.27 5.67
N LYS A 78 -11.55 17.22 4.85
CA LYS A 78 -11.66 18.66 5.13
C LYS A 78 -13.09 19.17 4.98
N GLY A 79 -13.87 18.59 4.06
CA GLY A 79 -15.25 18.96 3.79
C GLY A 79 -15.42 20.31 3.06
N THR A 80 -14.34 20.94 2.61
CA THR A 80 -14.42 22.25 1.91
C THR A 80 -13.92 22.17 0.46
N ARG A 81 -14.68 22.80 -0.43
CA ARG A 81 -14.35 22.89 -1.86
C ARG A 81 -13.10 23.74 -2.06
N PRO A 82 -12.06 23.24 -2.74
CA PRO A 82 -10.90 24.05 -3.10
C PRO A 82 -11.17 24.87 -4.37
N HIS A 83 -10.40 25.96 -4.57
CA HIS A 83 -10.58 26.87 -5.69
C HIS A 83 -10.41 26.22 -7.09
N TRP A 84 -9.68 25.11 -7.19
CA TRP A 84 -9.35 24.43 -8.45
C TRP A 84 -10.37 23.38 -8.88
N ILE A 85 -11.44 23.16 -8.09
CA ILE A 85 -12.57 22.32 -8.46
C ILE A 85 -13.79 23.22 -8.64
N CYS A 86 -14.42 23.17 -9.82
CA CYS A 86 -15.66 23.90 -10.07
C CYS A 86 -16.82 23.35 -9.23
N GLU A 87 -17.91 24.11 -9.14
CA GLU A 87 -19.04 23.77 -8.26
C GLU A 87 -19.71 22.45 -8.69
N GLU A 88 -19.85 22.24 -9.99
CA GLU A 88 -20.48 21.05 -10.58
C GLU A 88 -19.66 19.79 -10.30
N ALA A 89 -18.33 19.86 -10.50
CA ALA A 89 -17.42 18.77 -10.20
C ALA A 89 -17.39 18.45 -8.70
N TRP A 90 -17.47 19.48 -7.85
CA TRP A 90 -17.53 19.30 -6.40
C TRP A 90 -18.83 18.62 -5.96
N LYS A 91 -19.97 19.06 -6.49
CA LYS A 91 -21.27 18.43 -6.22
C LYS A 91 -21.25 16.96 -6.61
N GLY A 92 -20.78 16.63 -7.81
CA GLY A 92 -20.69 15.23 -8.25
C GLY A 92 -19.71 14.38 -7.41
N LEU A 93 -18.66 14.98 -6.84
CA LEU A 93 -17.79 14.28 -5.88
C LEU A 93 -18.51 14.01 -4.55
N ILE A 94 -19.28 14.97 -4.05
CA ILE A 94 -20.12 14.78 -2.85
C ILE A 94 -21.14 13.68 -3.10
N ASP A 95 -21.89 13.74 -4.20
CA ASP A 95 -22.88 12.72 -4.57
C ASP A 95 -22.26 11.32 -4.61
N HIS A 96 -21.05 11.20 -5.18
CA HIS A 96 -20.29 9.94 -5.18
C HIS A 96 -19.94 9.46 -3.77
N TRP A 97 -19.43 10.34 -2.89
CA TRP A 97 -19.04 9.98 -1.53
C TRP A 97 -20.24 9.68 -0.62
N GLU A 98 -21.37 10.32 -0.88
CA GLU A 98 -22.62 10.10 -0.15
C GLU A 98 -23.38 8.86 -0.63
N GLY A 99 -23.09 8.39 -1.85
CA GLY A 99 -23.66 7.18 -2.40
C GLY A 99 -23.43 5.93 -1.54
N GLU A 100 -24.45 5.07 -1.48
CA GLU A 100 -24.45 3.86 -0.65
C GLU A 100 -23.31 2.89 -1.01
N ALA A 101 -23.02 2.73 -2.30
CA ALA A 101 -21.94 1.87 -2.77
C ALA A 101 -20.58 2.28 -2.19
N PHE A 102 -20.28 3.59 -2.18
CA PHE A 102 -19.05 4.12 -1.61
C PHE A 102 -19.02 3.94 -0.09
N LYS A 103 -20.11 4.29 0.61
CA LYS A 103 -20.25 4.13 2.06
C LYS A 103 -20.07 2.67 2.48
N LYS A 104 -20.69 1.72 1.77
CA LYS A 104 -20.56 0.28 2.02
C LYS A 104 -19.11 -0.17 1.96
N ILE A 105 -18.39 0.15 0.88
CA ILE A 105 -16.97 -0.20 0.71
C ILE A 105 -16.11 0.50 1.77
N SER A 106 -16.37 1.77 2.05
CA SER A 106 -15.64 2.55 3.06
C SER A 106 -15.78 1.95 4.46
N THR A 107 -17.01 1.61 4.86
CA THR A 107 -17.31 0.97 6.14
C THR A 107 -16.68 -0.42 6.22
N GLN A 108 -16.78 -1.24 5.16
CA GLN A 108 -16.13 -2.55 5.11
C GLN A 108 -14.61 -2.43 5.25
N ASN A 109 -13.98 -1.49 4.54
CA ASN A 109 -12.55 -1.24 4.64
C ASN A 109 -12.14 -0.73 6.04
N LYS A 110 -13.00 0.07 6.69
CA LYS A 110 -12.79 0.50 8.07
C LYS A 110 -12.84 -0.70 9.03
N THR A 111 -13.84 -1.57 8.89
CA THR A 111 -13.96 -2.80 9.68
C THR A 111 -12.78 -3.74 9.43
N ASN A 112 -12.35 -3.93 8.19
CA ASN A 112 -11.20 -4.77 7.85
C ASN A 112 -9.91 -4.26 8.50
N ARG A 113 -9.67 -2.93 8.47
CA ARG A 113 -8.52 -2.32 9.16
C ARG A 113 -8.61 -2.43 10.67
N ALA A 114 -9.82 -2.36 11.24
CA ALA A 114 -10.04 -2.54 12.67
C ALA A 114 -10.02 -4.02 13.09
N SER A 115 -10.15 -4.95 12.14
CA SER A 115 -10.16 -6.37 12.43
C SER A 115 -8.75 -6.82 12.80
N GLY A 116 -8.61 -7.47 13.96
CA GLY A 116 -7.39 -8.21 14.32
C GLY A 116 -7.18 -9.50 13.50
N LYS A 117 -8.00 -9.71 12.46
CA LYS A 117 -7.96 -10.90 11.59
C LYS A 117 -6.95 -10.79 10.44
N GLY A 118 -6.23 -9.67 10.29
CA GLY A 118 -5.10 -9.53 9.37
C GLY A 118 -3.94 -10.50 9.68
N GLY A 119 -2.95 -10.58 8.79
CA GLY A 119 -1.74 -11.40 9.01
C GLY A 119 -1.00 -11.02 10.30
N ALA A 120 -0.23 -11.96 10.86
CA ALA A 120 0.64 -11.71 12.00
C ALA A 120 1.61 -10.55 11.68
N VAL A 121 1.77 -9.63 12.63
CA VAL A 121 2.65 -8.47 12.45
C VAL A 121 4.10 -8.90 12.62
N HIS A 122 4.95 -8.55 11.66
CA HIS A 122 6.40 -8.84 11.69
C HIS A 122 7.25 -7.58 11.93
N THR A 123 8.47 -7.74 12.43
CA THR A 123 9.40 -6.65 12.80
C THR A 123 10.47 -6.35 11.76
N THR A 124 10.56 -7.13 10.69
CA THR A 124 11.60 -6.97 9.64
C THR A 124 11.36 -5.78 8.70
N GLY A 125 10.29 -5.02 8.93
CA GLY A 125 9.99 -3.79 8.22
C GLY A 125 9.75 -4.06 6.73
N ARG A 126 10.58 -3.47 5.88
CA ARG A 126 10.48 -3.61 4.40
C ARG A 126 11.29 -4.78 3.83
N LYS A 127 12.01 -5.54 4.65
CA LYS A 127 12.78 -6.70 4.17
C LYS A 127 11.82 -7.86 3.91
N ALA A 128 12.02 -8.58 2.80
CA ALA A 128 11.30 -9.82 2.57
C ALA A 128 11.79 -10.89 3.56
N HIS A 129 10.92 -11.84 3.93
CA HIS A 129 11.31 -12.95 4.81
C HIS A 129 12.42 -13.80 4.20
N VAL A 130 12.46 -13.92 2.88
CA VAL A 130 13.54 -14.63 2.16
C VAL A 130 14.89 -13.95 2.37
N ASP A 131 14.95 -12.61 2.29
CA ASP A 131 16.21 -11.88 2.53
C ASP A 131 16.68 -12.04 3.98
N VAL A 132 15.74 -12.07 4.92
CA VAL A 132 16.01 -12.26 6.34
C VAL A 132 16.54 -13.68 6.57
N ALA A 133 15.88 -14.68 5.99
CA ALA A 133 16.31 -16.07 6.10
C ALA A 133 17.70 -16.31 5.51
N LEU A 134 18.01 -15.73 4.35
CA LEU A 134 19.32 -15.81 3.73
C LEU A 134 20.40 -15.12 4.57
N SER A 135 20.11 -13.98 5.19
CA SER A 135 21.04 -13.31 6.12
C SER A 135 21.35 -14.21 7.31
N MET A 136 20.31 -14.73 7.97
CA MET A 136 20.46 -15.58 9.15
C MET A 136 21.19 -16.89 8.85
N ALA A 137 20.88 -17.56 7.75
CA ALA A 137 21.58 -18.79 7.35
C ALA A 137 23.07 -18.55 7.09
N ARG A 138 23.44 -17.40 6.50
CA ARG A 138 24.85 -17.02 6.31
C ARG A 138 25.55 -16.73 7.63
N GLU A 139 24.87 -16.04 8.55
CA GLU A 139 25.40 -15.72 9.88
C GLU A 139 25.61 -16.99 10.74
N LEU A 140 24.69 -17.95 10.65
CA LEU A 140 24.75 -19.22 11.40
C LEU A 140 25.65 -20.27 10.73
N GLY A 141 25.99 -20.10 9.45
CA GLY A 141 26.78 -21.08 8.68
C GLY A 141 26.07 -22.41 8.45
N ARG A 142 24.74 -22.48 8.61
CA ARG A 142 23.92 -23.68 8.44
C ARG A 142 22.54 -23.35 7.85
N PRO A 143 21.81 -24.35 7.34
CA PRO A 143 20.40 -24.18 7.01
C PRO A 143 19.61 -23.64 8.22
N LEU A 144 18.75 -22.66 7.95
CA LEU A 144 17.90 -22.02 8.95
C LEU A 144 16.62 -22.84 9.12
N ASP A 145 16.22 -23.09 10.37
CA ASP A 145 14.94 -23.72 10.66
C ASP A 145 13.79 -22.70 10.47
N PRO A 146 12.66 -23.10 9.87
CA PRO A 146 11.44 -22.29 9.83
C PRO A 146 11.03 -21.66 11.18
N ASP A 147 11.23 -22.33 12.31
CA ASP A 147 10.86 -21.81 13.63
C ASP A 147 11.75 -20.63 14.08
N GLU A 148 13.06 -20.71 13.83
CA GLU A 148 14.06 -19.67 14.10
C GLU A 148 13.74 -18.40 13.30
N LEU A 149 13.37 -18.57 12.03
CA LEU A 149 12.91 -17.46 11.19
C LEU A 149 11.63 -16.83 11.74
N PHE A 150 10.67 -17.65 12.16
CA PHE A 150 9.41 -17.16 12.72
C PHE A 150 9.62 -16.37 14.01
N LEU A 151 10.45 -16.88 14.92
CA LEU A 151 10.81 -16.20 16.17
C LEU A 151 11.55 -14.89 15.91
N ALA A 152 12.53 -14.87 15.01
CA ALA A 152 13.29 -13.67 14.67
C ALA A 152 12.42 -12.57 14.03
N THR A 153 11.39 -12.95 13.29
CA THR A 153 10.49 -12.03 12.58
C THR A 153 9.30 -11.56 13.42
N HIS A 154 8.87 -12.33 14.44
CA HIS A 154 7.65 -12.07 15.21
C HIS A 154 7.88 -11.86 16.71
N LYS A 155 9.14 -11.79 17.17
CA LYS A 155 9.52 -11.26 18.48
C LYS A 155 10.23 -9.92 18.35
N LYS A 156 10.06 -9.09 19.38
CA LYS A 156 10.80 -7.85 19.57
C LYS A 156 12.18 -8.18 20.15
N LYS A 157 13.12 -7.22 20.08
CA LYS A 157 14.44 -7.34 20.73
C LYS A 157 14.36 -7.61 22.23
N SER A 158 13.26 -7.20 22.88
CA SER A 158 12.96 -7.49 24.29
C SER A 158 12.51 -8.93 24.55
N GLY A 159 12.40 -9.78 23.52
CA GLY A 159 11.94 -11.17 23.62
C GLY A 159 10.40 -11.33 23.64
N THR A 160 9.65 -10.23 23.71
CA THR A 160 8.18 -10.25 23.71
C THR A 160 7.61 -10.37 22.30
N TRP A 161 6.45 -11.01 22.18
CA TRP A 161 5.74 -11.17 20.91
C TRP A 161 5.29 -9.81 20.35
N VAL A 162 5.27 -9.72 19.02
CA VAL A 162 4.85 -8.51 18.31
C VAL A 162 3.33 -8.32 18.40
N ASP A 163 2.59 -9.43 18.35
CA ASP A 163 1.17 -9.50 18.62
C ASP A 163 0.80 -10.84 19.28
N ASN A 164 -0.41 -10.92 19.85
CA ASN A 164 -0.92 -12.15 20.47
C ASN A 164 -1.08 -13.29 19.45
N ARG A 165 -1.33 -12.95 18.18
CA ARG A 165 -1.58 -13.95 17.13
C ARG A 165 -0.34 -14.75 16.80
N SER A 166 0.81 -14.10 16.70
CA SER A 166 2.12 -14.72 16.49
C SER A 166 2.43 -15.73 17.59
N GLN A 167 2.15 -15.33 18.84
CA GLN A 167 2.28 -16.22 19.99
C GLN A 167 1.37 -17.45 19.85
N THR A 168 0.08 -17.24 19.59
CA THR A 168 -0.87 -18.36 19.43
C THR A 168 -0.48 -19.30 18.29
N THR A 169 -0.05 -18.76 17.14
CA THR A 169 0.39 -19.56 15.98
C THR A 169 1.61 -20.39 16.34
N TYR A 170 2.62 -19.81 16.97
CA TYR A 170 3.83 -20.54 17.37
C TYR A 170 3.50 -21.67 18.34
N VAL A 171 2.74 -21.39 19.40
CA VAL A 171 2.34 -22.39 20.40
C VAL A 171 1.55 -23.53 19.76
N SER A 172 0.68 -23.22 18.79
CA SER A 172 -0.12 -24.23 18.10
C SER A 172 0.75 -25.16 17.23
N VAL A 173 1.71 -24.60 16.49
CA VAL A 173 2.66 -25.37 15.67
C VAL A 173 3.56 -26.24 16.56
N GLU A 174 4.06 -25.69 17.66
CA GLU A 174 4.88 -26.43 18.62
C GLU A 174 4.10 -27.59 19.26
N THR A 175 2.84 -27.35 19.63
CA THR A 175 1.96 -28.39 20.18
C THR A 175 1.72 -29.51 19.17
N LEU A 176 1.47 -29.16 17.91
CA LEU A 176 1.28 -30.15 16.83
C LEU A 176 2.55 -30.97 16.56
N SER A 177 3.73 -30.35 16.53
CA SER A 177 5.00 -31.07 16.34
C SER A 177 5.21 -32.11 17.44
N ARG A 178 5.01 -31.70 18.70
CA ARG A 178 5.12 -32.60 19.87
C ARG A 178 4.12 -33.76 19.81
N SER A 179 2.88 -33.51 19.36
CA SER A 179 1.88 -34.58 19.21
C SER A 179 2.23 -35.58 18.09
N LEU A 180 2.90 -35.14 17.03
CA LEU A 180 3.37 -36.02 15.95
C LEU A 180 4.58 -36.85 16.37
N GLU A 181 5.52 -36.26 17.11
CA GLU A 181 6.71 -36.94 17.64
C GLU A 181 6.37 -37.93 18.76
N GLY A 182 5.33 -37.66 19.55
CA GLY A 182 4.82 -38.58 20.59
C GLY A 182 4.02 -39.78 20.05
N GLY A 183 3.68 -39.79 18.75
CA GLY A 183 2.89 -40.86 18.12
C GLY A 183 3.71 -42.01 17.52
N THR A 184 5.04 -41.93 17.51
CA THR A 184 5.92 -42.92 16.86
C THR A 184 6.56 -43.92 17.82
N ASN A 185 6.04 -44.10 19.03
CA ASN A 185 6.57 -45.08 19.98
C ASN A 185 5.49 -46.06 20.47
N THR A 186 5.04 -46.93 19.56
CA THR A 186 4.42 -48.22 19.93
C THR A 186 4.89 -49.35 18.99
N ASN A 187 5.59 -50.30 19.62
CA ASN A 187 5.87 -51.70 19.25
C ASN A 187 6.79 -51.94 18.04
N TRP A 188 7.84 -52.77 18.16
CA TRP A 188 7.91 -54.09 18.78
C TRP A 188 9.14 -54.33 19.65
#